data_AF-A0A955TGW1-F1
#
_entry.id   AF-A0A955TGW1-F1
#
_cell.length_a   1.000
_cell.length_b   1.000
_cell.length_c   1.000
_cell.angle_alpha   90.00
_cell.angle_beta   90.00
_cell.angle_gamma   90.00
#
_symmetry.space_group_name_H-M   'P 1'
#
loop_
_entity.id
_entity.type
_entity.pdbx_description
1 polymer ?
#
loop_
_entity_poly.entity_id
_entity_poly.type
_entity_poly.pdbx_seq_one_letter_code
_entity_poly.pdbx_strand_id
1 'polypeptide(L)'
;MGGDPALCLRAFIPGSARSPNLELQRWSVQFVHIHVVLVIPPKDAFSSIVGMMKANLSWQLRLRYHELKGTYWGAVLCSPGFFSAIVGLNKAGIRQ
;
A
#
# COMPACT_ATOMS: atom_id res chain seq x y z
N MET A 1 -0.84 7.93 22.34
CA MET A 1 0.36 8.28 21.56
C MET A 1 0.44 7.62 20.17
N GLY A 2 -0.35 6.59 19.83
CA GLY A 2 -0.24 5.92 18.53
C GLY A 2 -1.25 6.42 17.50
N GLY A 3 -0.79 7.04 16.41
CA GLY A 3 -1.58 7.11 15.18
C GLY A 3 -1.42 5.80 14.41
N ASP A 4 -2.52 5.13 14.09
CA ASP A 4 -2.44 3.89 13.34
C ASP A 4 -1.89 4.16 11.92
N PRO A 5 -0.73 3.59 11.50
CA PRO A 5 -0.24 3.67 10.11
C PRO A 5 -1.29 3.21 9.10
N ALA A 6 -2.23 2.38 9.53
CA ALA A 6 -3.32 1.95 8.69
C ALA A 6 -4.43 2.97 8.47
N LEU A 7 -4.52 3.99 9.32
CA LEU A 7 -5.38 5.15 9.07
C LEU A 7 -4.93 5.86 7.77
N CYS A 8 -3.61 5.88 7.51
CA CYS A 8 -3.04 6.43 6.28
C CYS A 8 -3.37 5.56 5.05
N LEU A 9 -3.52 4.23 5.20
CA LEU A 9 -4.00 3.37 4.11
C LEU A 9 -5.47 3.62 3.77
N ARG A 10 -6.33 3.82 4.78
CA ARG A 10 -7.76 4.05 4.56
C ARG A 10 -8.06 5.38 3.89
N ALA A 11 -7.28 6.42 4.17
CA ALA A 11 -7.44 7.73 3.54
C ALA A 11 -7.04 7.76 2.04
N PHE A 12 -6.39 6.70 1.54
CA PHE A 12 -5.78 6.69 0.20
C PHE A 12 -6.68 6.12 -0.90
N ILE A 13 -7.56 5.18 -0.56
CA ILE A 13 -8.26 4.36 -1.56
C ILE A 13 -9.49 5.06 -2.17
N PRO A 14 -10.36 5.75 -1.41
CA PRO A 14 -11.44 6.50 -2.03
C PRO A 14 -10.86 7.82 -2.60
N GLY A 15 -10.78 7.95 -3.92
CA GLY A 15 -10.53 9.25 -4.57
C GLY A 15 -9.21 9.43 -5.30
N SER A 16 -8.45 8.37 -5.59
CA SER A 16 -7.35 8.47 -6.56
C SER A 16 -7.91 8.83 -7.94
N ALA A 17 -7.79 10.09 -8.35
CA ALA A 17 -8.21 10.57 -9.67
C ALA A 17 -7.56 9.79 -10.83
N ARG A 18 -6.44 9.11 -10.58
CA ARG A 18 -5.73 8.26 -11.55
C ARG A 18 -6.37 6.90 -11.76
N SER A 19 -7.01 6.34 -10.73
CA SER A 19 -7.55 4.97 -10.76
C SER A 19 -8.88 4.93 -10.00
N PRO A 20 -9.99 5.35 -10.63
CA PRO A 20 -11.29 5.45 -9.97
C PRO A 20 -11.86 4.09 -9.51
N ASN A 21 -11.40 2.99 -10.14
CA ASN A 21 -11.85 1.63 -9.85
C ASN A 21 -10.80 0.82 -9.06
N LEU A 22 -9.84 1.48 -8.41
CA LEU A 22 -8.89 0.83 -7.51
C LEU A 22 -9.57 0.60 -6.16
N GLU A 23 -9.61 -0.66 -5.72
CA GLU A 23 -10.25 -1.02 -4.45
C GLU A 23 -9.24 -1.68 -3.49
N LEU A 24 -9.34 -1.35 -2.20
CA LEU A 24 -8.62 -2.02 -1.12
C LEU A 24 -9.56 -2.95 -0.40
N GLN A 25 -9.30 -4.26 -0.50
CA GLN A 25 -10.11 -5.26 0.18
C GLN A 25 -9.65 -5.50 1.60
N ARG A 26 -8.33 -5.64 1.81
CA ARG A 26 -7.76 -5.98 3.11
C ARG A 26 -6.34 -5.44 3.25
N TRP A 27 -5.93 -5.17 4.47
CA TRP A 27 -4.56 -4.83 4.80
C TRP A 27 -4.18 -5.39 6.17
N SER A 28 -2.88 -5.55 6.40
CA SER A 28 -2.29 -5.91 7.69
C SER A 28 -0.95 -5.21 7.84
N VAL A 29 -0.76 -4.51 8.96
CA VAL A 29 0.49 -3.84 9.29
C VAL A 29 1.29 -4.74 10.21
N GLN A 30 2.50 -5.07 9.80
CA GLN A 30 3.51 -5.75 10.61
C GLN A 30 4.57 -4.74 11.06
N PHE A 31 5.42 -5.13 12.00
CA PHE A 31 6.45 -4.23 12.55
C PHE A 31 7.38 -3.65 11.47
N VAL A 32 7.72 -4.42 10.44
CA VAL A 32 8.68 -4.02 9.39
C VAL A 32 8.10 -3.97 7.97
N HIS A 33 6.85 -4.38 7.76
CA HIS A 33 6.24 -4.43 6.42
C HIS A 33 4.71 -4.37 6.47
N ILE A 34 4.07 -4.12 5.33
CA ILE A 34 2.62 -4.02 5.21
C ILE A 34 2.15 -4.99 4.13
N HIS A 35 1.15 -5.80 4.44
CA HIS A 35 0.43 -6.61 3.48
C HIS A 35 -0.85 -5.90 3.04
N VAL A 36 -1.14 -5.92 1.74
CA VAL A 36 -2.27 -5.23 1.14
C VAL A 36 -2.88 -6.11 0.06
N VAL A 37 -4.21 -6.25 0.06
CA VAL A 37 -4.99 -6.92 -0.98
C VAL A 37 -5.78 -5.86 -1.74
N LEU A 38 -5.48 -5.73 -3.04
CA LEU A 38 -6.02 -4.72 -3.93
C LEU A 38 -6.76 -5.37 -5.09
N VAL A 39 -7.85 -4.75 -5.53
CA VAL A 39 -8.46 -4.99 -6.85
C VAL A 39 -7.99 -3.88 -7.77
N ILE A 40 -7.26 -4.25 -8.81
CA ILE A 40 -6.59 -3.30 -9.71
C ILE A 40 -7.21 -3.41 -11.11
N PRO A 41 -7.64 -2.29 -11.72
CA PRO A 41 -8.07 -2.27 -13.11
C PRO A 41 -6.93 -2.71 -14.04
N PRO A 42 -7.19 -3.52 -15.07
CA PRO A 42 -6.14 -4.02 -15.96
C PRO A 42 -5.44 -2.93 -16.78
N LYS A 43 -6.06 -1.75 -16.91
CA LYS A 43 -5.49 -0.58 -17.59
C LYS A 43 -4.38 0.12 -16.80
N ASP A 44 -4.30 -0.12 -15.50
CA ASP A 44 -3.34 0.56 -14.62
C ASP A 44 -2.15 -0.36 -14.33
N ALA A 45 -0.94 0.16 -14.54
CA ALA A 45 0.27 -0.58 -14.23
C ALA A 45 0.40 -0.79 -12.71
N PHE A 46 0.54 -2.06 -12.29
CA PHE A 46 0.70 -2.45 -10.88
C PHE A 46 1.79 -1.66 -10.15
N SER A 47 2.96 -1.53 -10.78
CA SER A 47 4.11 -0.80 -10.22
C SER A 47 3.82 0.68 -9.97
N SER A 48 3.01 1.32 -10.83
CA SER A 48 2.59 2.71 -10.68
C SER A 48 1.70 2.90 -9.44
N ILE A 49 0.76 1.97 -9.23
CA ILE A 49 -0.14 1.98 -8.07
C ILE A 49 0.66 1.82 -6.78
N VAL A 50 1.58 0.84 -6.75
CA VAL A 50 2.44 0.61 -5.57
C VAL A 50 3.36 1.80 -5.30
N GLY A 51 3.94 2.40 -6.35
CA GLY A 51 4.76 3.61 -6.23
C GLY A 51 3.99 4.77 -5.63
N MET A 52 2.79 5.04 -6.14
CA MET A 52 1.89 6.06 -5.60
C MET A 52 1.52 5.79 -4.14
N MET A 53 1.21 4.53 -3.81
CA MET A 53 0.84 4.12 -2.45
C MET A 53 2.01 4.35 -1.46
N LYS A 54 3.22 3.94 -1.82
CA LYS A 54 4.43 4.12 -0.98
C LYS A 54 4.79 5.59 -0.82
N ALA A 55 4.64 6.39 -1.87
CA ALA A 55 4.88 7.83 -1.83
C ALA A 55 3.90 8.53 -0.87
N ASN A 56 2.61 8.25 -1.01
CA ASN A 56 1.58 8.84 -0.16
C ASN A 56 1.66 8.39 1.28
N LEU A 57 1.91 7.11 1.53
CA LEU A 57 2.12 6.60 2.89
C LEU A 57 3.33 7.30 3.53
N SER A 58 4.44 7.39 2.80
CA SER A 58 5.64 8.08 3.30
C SER A 58 5.34 9.55 3.59
N TRP A 59 4.59 10.24 2.73
CA TRP A 59 4.19 11.63 2.95
C TRP A 59 3.34 11.79 4.22
N GLN A 60 2.29 10.98 4.36
CA GLN A 60 1.37 11.05 5.51
C GLN A 60 2.09 10.72 6.83
N LEU A 61 2.97 9.73 6.84
CA LEU A 61 3.78 9.38 8.01
C LEU A 61 4.72 10.51 8.41
N ARG A 62 5.35 11.21 7.45
CA ARG A 62 6.17 12.40 7.74
C ARG A 62 5.37 13.54 8.36
N LEU A 63 4.16 13.78 7.84
CA LEU A 63 3.29 14.83 8.36
C LEU A 63 2.82 14.52 9.78
N ARG A 64 2.56 13.24 10.07
CA ARG A 64 2.02 12.81 11.37
C ARG A 64 3.08 12.59 12.43
N TYR A 65 4.29 12.18 12.02
CA TYR A 65 5.39 11.85 12.91
C TYR A 65 6.63 12.68 12.57
N HIS A 66 6.67 13.88 13.13
CA HIS A 66 7.81 14.78 12.96
C HIS A 66 9.11 14.17 13.48
N GLU A 67 9.05 13.24 14.44
CA GLU A 67 10.20 12.52 14.98
C GLU A 67 10.89 11.63 13.94
N LEU A 68 10.19 11.18 12.90
CA LEU A 68 10.80 10.41 11.80
C LEU A 68 11.69 11.27 10.89
N LYS A 69 11.63 12.60 11.04
CA LYS A 69 12.43 13.57 10.28
C LYS A 69 13.87 13.56 10.82
N GLY A 70 14.71 12.69 10.26
CA GLY A 70 16.14 12.58 10.59
C GLY A 70 16.58 11.20 11.03
N THR A 71 15.65 10.32 11.42
CA THR A 71 15.96 8.94 11.83
C THR A 71 16.26 8.01 10.65
N TYR A 72 15.63 8.26 9.50
CA TYR A 72 15.84 7.47 8.28
C TYR A 72 16.69 8.24 7.27
N TRP A 73 17.83 7.66 6.88
CA TRP A 73 18.75 8.28 5.93
C TRP A 73 18.05 8.53 4.59
N GLY A 74 18.07 9.78 4.10
CA GLY A 74 17.40 10.15 2.86
C GLY A 74 15.87 10.16 2.93
N ALA A 75 15.27 10.11 4.12
CA ALA A 75 13.83 10.14 4.31
C ALA A 75 13.11 8.99 3.57
N VAL A 76 13.74 7.83 3.42
CA VAL A 76 13.13 6.66 2.79
C VAL A 76 12.37 5.87 3.85
N LEU A 77 11.03 5.92 3.83
CA LEU A 77 10.16 5.21 4.79
C LEU A 77 9.66 3.85 4.28
N CYS A 78 9.72 3.64 2.96
CA CYS A 78 9.38 2.38 2.32
C CYS A 78 10.60 1.90 1.53
N SER A 79 10.94 0.61 1.60
CA SER A 79 11.99 0.02 0.79
C SER A 79 11.73 0.25 -0.71
N PRO A 80 12.73 0.23 -1.61
CA PRO A 80 12.49 0.40 -3.04
C PRO A 80 11.70 -0.77 -3.65
N GLY A 81 11.93 -2.00 -3.16
CA GLY A 81 11.23 -3.20 -3.61
C GLY A 81 9.81 -3.35 -3.08
N PHE A 82 9.06 -4.28 -3.66
CA PHE A 82 7.77 -4.76 -3.16
C PHE A 82 7.58 -6.22 -3.59
N PHE A 83 6.73 -6.95 -2.88
CA PHE A 83 6.31 -8.29 -3.25
C PHE A 83 4.86 -8.26 -3.71
N SER A 84 4.56 -8.99 -4.78
CA SER A 84 3.20 -9.16 -5.27
C SER A 84 2.92 -10.61 -5.64
N ALA A 85 1.69 -11.03 -5.40
CA ALA A 85 1.14 -12.30 -5.83
C ALA A 85 -0.29 -12.09 -6.27
N ILE A 86 -0.70 -12.75 -7.33
CA ILE A 86 -2.10 -12.74 -7.79
C ILE A 86 -2.89 -13.66 -6.87
N VAL A 87 -3.87 -13.11 -6.18
CA VAL A 87 -4.81 -13.85 -5.33
C VAL A 87 -6.17 -13.86 -6.03
N GLY A 88 -6.83 -15.02 -6.13
CA GLY A 88 -8.14 -15.11 -6.80
C GLY A 88 -8.37 -16.31 -7.71
N LEU A 89 -7.38 -17.20 -7.90
CA LEU A 89 -7.64 -18.50 -8.50
C LEU A 89 -8.39 -19.38 -7.48
N ASN A 90 -9.72 -19.35 -7.54
CA ASN A 90 -10.51 -20.42 -6.96
C ASN A 90 -10.16 -21.70 -7.72
N LYS A 91 -9.47 -22.65 -7.08
CA LYS A 91 -9.35 -24.03 -7.59
C LYS A 91 -10.68 -24.75 -7.41
N ALA A 92 -11.74 -24.25 -8.02
CA ALA A 92 -12.93 -25.06 -8.26
C ALA A 92 -12.60 -26.02 -9.41
N GLY A 93 -11.90 -27.11 -9.10
CA GLY A 93 -11.71 -28.25 -10.01
C GLY A 93 -10.31 -28.41 -10.61
N ILE A 94 -9.30 -28.75 -9.79
CA ILE A 94 -8.17 -29.56 -10.29
C ILE A 94 -8.18 -30.88 -9.52
N ARG A 95 -8.93 -31.84 -10.04
CA ARG A 95 -8.67 -33.29 -9.89
C ARG A 95 -7.85 -33.67 -11.12
N GLN A 96 -6.55 -33.88 -10.96
CA GLN A 96 -5.72 -34.80 -11.75
C GLN A 96 -4.58 -35.27 -10.86
#